data_AF-A0A2N2B010-F1
#
_entry.id   AF-A0A2N2B010-F1
#
_cell.length_a   1.000
_cell.length_b   1.000
_cell.length_c   1.000
_cell.angle_alpha   90.00
_cell.angle_beta   90.00
_cell.angle_gamma   90.00
#
_symmetry.space_group_name_H-M   'P 1'
#
loop_
_entity.id
_entity.type
_entity.pdbx_description
1 polymer ?
#
loop_
_entity_poly.entity_id
_entity_poly.type
_entity_poly.pdbx_seq_one_letter_code
_entity_poly.pdbx_strand_id
1 'polypeptide(L)' 'MTNTERIPNRLINEKSPYLLQHANNPVNWYPWEEKAFQKAKEENKPIFLSIGYS' A
#
# COMPACT_ATOMS: atom_id res chain seq x y z
N MET A 1 -21.95 -7.23 -14.79
CA MET A 1 -21.28 -6.50 -13.70
C MET A 1 -19.99 -7.26 -13.42
N THR A 2 -18.85 -6.79 -13.94
CA THR A 2 -17.59 -7.52 -13.76
C THR A 2 -17.18 -7.41 -12.29
N ASN A 3 -17.23 -8.53 -11.58
CA ASN A 3 -16.67 -8.66 -10.25
C ASN A 3 -15.15 -8.60 -10.41
N THR A 4 -14.58 -7.39 -10.44
CA THR A 4 -13.13 -7.22 -10.37
C THR A 4 -12.71 -7.67 -8.98
N GLU A 5 -12.24 -8.91 -8.85
CA GLU A 5 -11.57 -9.37 -7.65
C GLU A 5 -10.46 -8.36 -7.34
N ARG A 6 -10.67 -7.55 -6.30
CA ARG A 6 -9.68 -6.57 -5.89
C ARG A 6 -8.57 -7.34 -5.19
N ILE A 7 -7.47 -7.53 -5.89
CA ILE A 7 -6.27 -8.12 -5.31
C ILE A 7 -5.79 -7.16 -4.21
N PRO A 8 -5.74 -7.60 -2.93
CA PRO A 8 -5.29 -6.75 -1.85
C PRO A 8 -3.81 -6.41 -2.01
N ASN A 9 -3.45 -5.17 -1.70
CA ASN A 9 -2.07 -4.73 -1.56
C ASN A 9 -1.49 -5.15 -0.19
N ARG A 10 -0.25 -4.75 0.09
CA ARG A 10 0.49 -5.20 1.29
C ARG A 10 -0.14 -4.77 2.61
N LEU A 11 -0.96 -3.72 2.60
CA LEU A 11 -1.63 -3.21 3.80
C LEU A 11 -2.63 -4.20 4.41
N ILE A 12 -3.00 -5.27 3.69
CA ILE A 12 -3.85 -6.34 4.25
C ILE A 12 -3.22 -7.05 5.46
N ASN A 13 -1.91 -6.94 5.64
CA ASN A 13 -1.17 -7.54 6.76
C ASN A 13 -0.96 -6.57 7.94
N GLU A 14 -1.41 -5.32 7.82
CA GLU A 14 -1.27 -4.33 8.88
C GLU A 14 -2.33 -4.52 9.97
N LYS A 15 -2.01 -4.09 11.20
CA LYS A 15 -2.96 -4.14 12.32
C LYS A 15 -3.86 -2.91 12.40
N SER A 16 -3.44 -1.81 11.78
CA SER A 16 -4.17 -0.54 11.85
C SER A 16 -5.47 -0.62 11.05
N PRO A 17 -6.64 -0.35 11.67
CA PRO A 17 -7.91 -0.30 10.94
C PRO A 17 -7.89 0.71 9.78
N TYR A 18 -7.21 1.84 9.97
CA TYR A 18 -7.03 2.86 8.93
C TYR A 18 -6.29 2.29 7.71
N LEU A 19 -5.19 1.57 7.92
CA LEU A 19 -4.43 0.98 6.81
C LEU A 19 -5.19 -0.16 6.12
N LEU A 20 -5.91 -0.97 6.90
CA LEU A 20 -6.73 -2.07 6.37
C LEU A 20 -7.85 -1.59 5.45
N GLN A 21 -8.45 -0.42 5.71
CA GLN A 21 -9.43 0.19 4.82
C GLN A 21 -8.86 0.49 3.41
N HIS A 22 -7.55 0.68 3.30
CA HIS A 22 -6.85 0.95 2.04
C HIS A 22 -6.25 -0.31 1.39
N ALA A 23 -6.41 -1.49 1.98
CA ALA A 23 -5.81 -2.73 1.49
C ALA A 23 -6.34 -3.16 0.11
N ASN A 24 -7.60 -2.85 -0.22
CA ASN A 24 -8.21 -3.21 -1.51
C ASN A 24 -8.20 -2.07 -2.53
N ASN A 25 -7.48 -0.97 -2.25
CA ASN A 25 -7.35 0.14 -3.18
C ASN A 25 -6.49 -0.27 -4.39
N PRO A 26 -6.76 0.30 -5.58
CA PRO A 26 -6.01 -0.05 -6.79
C PRO A 26 -4.55 0.40 -6.75
N VAL A 27 -4.20 1.35 -5.88
CA VAL A 27 -2.82 1.72 -5.61
C VAL A 27 -2.14 0.61 -4.82
N ASN A 28 -1.01 0.12 -5.31
CA ASN A 28 -0.21 -0.92 -4.68
C ASN A 28 0.57 -0.37 -3.48
N TRP A 29 -0.14 -0.01 -2.42
CA TRP A 29 0.43 0.57 -1.22
C TRP A 29 1.43 -0.36 -0.52
N TYR A 30 2.44 0.26 0.08
CA TYR A 30 3.36 -0.34 1.04
C TYR A 30 3.14 0.32 2.40
N PRO A 31 3.31 -0.42 3.51
CA PRO A 31 3.51 0.21 4.80
C PRO A 31 4.87 0.93 4.83
N TRP A 32 5.11 1.73 5.86
CA TRP A 32 6.40 2.38 6.06
C TRP A 32 7.44 1.37 6.55
N GLU A 33 8.13 0.71 5.59
CA GLU A 33 9.11 -0.35 5.86
C GLU A 33 10.31 -0.29 4.90
N GLU A 34 11.42 -0.92 5.29
CA GLU A 34 12.68 -0.94 4.51
C GLU A 34 12.48 -1.46 3.07
N LYS A 35 11.59 -2.45 2.88
CA LYS A 35 11.29 -3.01 1.55
C LYS A 35 10.72 -1.96 0.58
N ALA A 36 9.97 -0.97 1.08
CA ALA A 36 9.44 0.11 0.26
C ALA A 36 10.58 1.00 -0.28
N PHE A 37 11.55 1.33 0.58
CA PHE A 37 12.71 2.14 0.21
C PHE A 37 13.66 1.40 -0.73
N GLN A 38 13.93 0.11 -0.47
CA GLN A 38 14.75 -0.73 -1.34
C GLN A 38 14.17 -0.78 -2.75
N LYS A 39 12.86 -1.06 -2.88
CA LYS A 39 12.18 -1.07 -4.17
C LYS A 39 12.24 0.29 -4.88
N ALA A 40 12.03 1.39 -4.17
CA ALA A 40 12.11 2.73 -4.74
C ALA A 40 13.51 3.02 -5.30
N LYS A 41 14.56 2.61 -4.59
CA LYS A 41 15.95 2.73 -5.03
C LYS A 41 16.28 1.85 -6.23
N GLU A 42 15.88 0.57 -6.19
CA GLU A 42 16.09 -0.40 -7.28
C GLU A 42 15.39 0.03 -8.57
N GLU A 43 14.16 0.52 -8.46
CA GLU A 43 13.37 0.97 -9.62
C GLU A 43 13.68 2.41 -10.03
N ASN A 44 14.54 3.12 -9.30
CA ASN A 44 14.83 4.55 -9.47
C ASN A 44 13.56 5.40 -9.56
N LYS A 45 12.63 5.19 -8.61
CA LYS A 45 11.35 5.90 -8.53
C LYS A 45 11.24 6.69 -7.23
N PRO A 46 10.64 7.89 -7.25
CA PRO A 46 10.38 8.64 -6.03
C PRO A 46 9.33 7.93 -5.16
N ILE A 47 9.34 8.23 -3.86
CA ILE A 47 8.33 7.76 -2.91
C ILE A 47 7.21 8.78 -2.83
N PHE A 48 5.98 8.33 -3.06
CA PHE A 48 4.78 9.08 -2.71
C PHE A 48 4.34 8.68 -1.29
N LEU A 49 4.55 9.58 -0.33
CA LEU A 49 4.18 9.37 1.07
C LEU A 49 2.83 10.02 1.38
N SER A 50 1.87 9.19 1.81
CA SER A 50 0.57 9.64 2.30
C SER A 50 0.46 9.33 3.80
N ILE A 51 0.18 10.35 4.61
CA ILE A 51 0.00 10.23 6.06
C ILE A 51 -1.43 10.65 6.37
N GLY A 52 -2.14 9.81 7.12
CA GLY A 52 -3.49 10.11 7.59
C GLY A 52 -3.59 9.97 9.10
N TYR A 53 -4.70 10.46 9.62
CA TYR A 53 -5.12 10.34 11.01
C TYR A 53 -6.56 9.81 11.02
N SER A 54 -6.96 9.15 12.11
CA SER A 54 -8.29 8.56 12.28
C SER A 54 -9.08 9.23 13.38
#